data_AF-A0A6A4UAK9-F1
#
_entry.id   AF-A0A6A4UAK9-F1
#
_cell.length_a   1.000
_cell.length_b   1.000
_cell.length_c   1.000
_cell.angle_alpha   90.00
_cell.angle_beta   90.00
_cell.angle_gamma   90.00
#
_symmetry.space_group_name_H-M   'P 1'
#
loop_
_entity.id
_entity.type
_entity.pdbx_description
1 polymer ?
#
loop_
_entity_poly.entity_id
_entity_poly.type
_entity_poly.pdbx_seq_one_letter_code
_entity_poly.pdbx_strand_id
1 'polypeptide(L)'
;MALVAEGTATTQWFAPQRSVGLAGTRRFWVMGTHGMAKGVFVHGFLTAPRATAATSRATTKPQGTVMKGARYGADHLIRCSVTAYLHDRAERLQVSILDGMKSGIAAIVLDQVRTSGQIVDLTDTCAKLDARGLRK
;
A
#
# COMPACT_ATOMS: atom_id res chain seq x y z
N MET A 1 -19.22 37.06 -7.50
CA MET A 1 -20.34 37.15 -6.55
C MET A 1 -20.10 36.09 -5.50
N ALA A 2 -19.65 36.52 -4.32
CA ALA A 2 -19.24 35.65 -3.24
C ALA A 2 -20.47 35.13 -2.49
N LEU A 3 -20.42 33.87 -2.06
CA LEU A 3 -21.14 33.46 -0.85
C LEU A 3 -20.13 32.76 0.05
N VAL A 4 -19.81 33.48 1.12
CA VAL A 4 -18.94 33.09 2.23
C VAL A 4 -19.73 32.09 3.07
N ALA A 5 -19.16 30.90 3.27
CA ALA A 5 -19.52 30.05 4.39
C ALA A 5 -18.29 29.99 5.31
N GLU A 6 -18.39 30.70 6.43
CA GLU A 6 -17.42 30.69 7.51
C GLU A 6 -17.43 29.31 8.17
N GLY A 7 -16.25 28.70 8.22
CA GLY A 7 -15.99 27.46 8.92
C GLY A 7 -14.50 27.25 8.86
N THR A 8 -13.84 27.38 10.01
CA THR A 8 -12.40 27.24 10.23
C THR A 8 -11.92 25.81 9.93
N ALA A 9 -11.90 25.45 8.65
CA ALA A 9 -11.09 24.37 8.14
C ALA A 9 -9.78 24.99 7.68
N THR A 10 -8.71 24.77 8.44
CA THR A 10 -7.35 25.04 8.00
C THR A 10 -7.09 24.16 6.79
N THR A 11 -7.46 24.63 5.60
CA THR A 11 -7.07 24.04 4.32
C THR A 11 -5.59 24.35 4.16
N GLN A 12 -4.75 23.62 4.87
CA GLN A 12 -3.32 23.59 4.61
C GLN A 12 -3.14 22.82 3.30
N TRP A 13 -3.22 23.57 2.21
CA TRP A 13 -2.92 23.10 0.86
C TRP A 13 -1.57 22.39 0.84
N PHE A 14 -1.55 21.26 0.14
CA PHE A 14 -0.41 20.38 -0.11
C PHE A 14 0.87 21.17 -0.42
N ALA A 15 1.81 21.20 0.53
CA ALA A 15 3.18 21.60 0.22
C ALA A 15 3.87 20.44 -0.53
N PRO A 16 4.32 20.61 -1.78
CA PRO A 16 5.17 19.62 -2.43
C PRO A 16 6.48 19.53 -1.64
N GLN A 17 6.72 18.41 -0.96
CA GLN A 17 8.02 18.18 -0.33
C GLN A 17 9.06 18.04 -1.44
N ARG A 18 10.05 18.96 -1.42
CA ARG A 18 11.21 19.01 -2.32
C ARG A 18 11.69 17.60 -2.66
N SER A 19 11.70 17.31 -3.96
CA SER A 19 12.25 16.10 -4.55
C SER A 19 13.75 16.04 -4.27
N VAL A 20 14.16 15.28 -3.26
CA VAL A 20 15.54 14.80 -3.14
C VAL A 20 15.74 13.75 -4.22
N GLY A 21 16.79 13.93 -5.03
CA GLY A 21 16.98 13.29 -6.32
C GLY A 21 17.02 11.76 -6.34
N LEU A 22 16.58 11.21 -7.48
CA LEU A 22 17.09 10.01 -8.17
C LEU A 22 17.32 8.71 -7.36
N ALA A 23 16.48 8.43 -6.36
CA ALA A 23 16.22 7.07 -5.89
C ALA A 23 14.70 6.86 -5.81
N GLY A 24 14.15 5.86 -6.53
CA GLY A 24 12.71 5.67 -6.71
C GLY A 24 11.91 5.80 -5.41
N THR A 25 11.16 6.89 -5.25
CA THR A 25 10.42 7.16 -4.02
C THR A 25 9.09 6.42 -4.03
N ARG A 26 9.04 5.21 -3.45
CA ARG A 26 7.77 4.54 -3.17
C ARG A 26 7.18 5.10 -1.88
N ARG A 27 6.04 5.76 -1.99
CA ARG A 27 5.30 6.37 -0.86
C ARG A 27 3.92 5.74 -0.79
N PHE A 28 3.36 5.65 0.42
CA PHE A 28 1.99 5.22 0.62
C PHE A 28 1.27 6.12 1.61
N TRP A 29 -0.05 6.18 1.45
CA TRP A 29 -0.99 6.86 2.32
C TRP A 29 -2.20 5.96 2.52
N VAL A 30 -2.53 5.68 3.77
CA VAL A 30 -3.78 5.01 4.15
C VAL A 30 -4.59 6.01 4.96
N MET A 31 -5.78 6.33 4.50
CA MET A 31 -6.71 7.25 5.15
C MET A 31 -7.90 6.47 5.68
N GLY A 32 -8.24 6.69 6.94
CA GLY A 32 -9.42 6.11 7.59
C GLY A 32 -10.17 7.18 8.39
N THR A 33 -11.29 6.77 8.99
CA THR A 33 -12.18 7.66 9.76
C THR A 33 -11.51 8.30 10.99
N HIS A 34 -10.46 7.67 11.53
CA HIS A 34 -9.79 8.10 12.77
C HIS A 34 -8.38 8.68 12.57
N GLY A 35 -7.93 8.82 11.33
CA GLY A 35 -6.62 9.39 11.02
C GLY A 35 -6.04 8.87 9.73
N MET A 36 -4.77 9.23 9.50
CA MET A 36 -4.04 8.88 8.30
C MET A 36 -2.68 8.29 8.68
N ALA A 37 -2.24 7.27 7.96
CA ALA A 37 -0.88 6.72 8.04
C ALA A 37 -0.12 7.03 6.74
N LYS A 38 0.99 7.77 6.85
CA LYS A 38 1.93 8.03 5.76
C LYS A 38 3.19 7.21 5.95
N GLY A 39 3.74 6.67 4.86
CA GLY A 39 5.08 6.12 4.92
C GLY A 39 5.88 6.21 3.62
N VAL A 40 7.18 5.96 3.78
CA VAL A 40 8.14 5.82 2.69
C VAL A 40 8.90 4.52 2.88
N PHE A 41 8.88 3.64 1.88
CA PHE A 41 9.47 2.30 2.00
C PHE A 41 11.00 2.32 2.15
N VAL A 42 11.68 3.30 1.55
CA VAL A 42 13.16 3.42 1.55
C VAL A 42 13.76 3.61 2.94
N HIS A 43 13.06 4.34 3.81
CA HIS A 43 13.64 4.79 5.08
C HIS A 43 12.88 4.25 6.31
N GLY A 44 11.89 3.37 6.10
CA GLY A 44 11.11 2.78 7.19
C GLY A 44 10.33 3.78 8.02
N PHE A 45 10.12 5.00 7.55
CA PHE A 45 9.34 5.99 8.28
C PHE A 45 7.85 5.72 8.10
N LEU A 46 7.18 5.43 9.21
CA LEU A 46 5.72 5.51 9.34
C LEU A 46 5.39 6.75 10.17
N THR A 47 4.42 7.54 9.73
CA THR A 47 3.87 8.68 10.48
C THR A 47 2.36 8.55 10.49
N ALA A 48 1.79 8.32 11.67
CA ALA A 48 0.36 8.17 11.87
C ALA A 48 -0.17 9.29 12.78
N PRO A 49 -0.52 10.48 12.24
CA PRO A 49 -1.26 11.49 12.99
C PRO A 49 -2.64 10.97 13.39
N ARG A 50 -2.96 11.07 14.69
CA ARG A 50 -4.30 10.84 15.23
C ARG A 50 -5.17 12.08 14.97
N ALA A 51 -6.38 11.89 14.46
CA ALA A 51 -7.27 13.02 14.11
C ALA A 51 -7.62 13.95 15.29
N THR A 52 -7.57 13.45 16.53
CA THR A 52 -7.98 14.20 17.74
C THR A 52 -6.82 14.74 18.58
N ALA A 53 -5.56 14.48 18.22
CA ALA A 53 -4.42 14.88 19.05
C ALA A 53 -3.35 15.56 18.19
N ALA A 54 -3.12 16.84 18.44
CA ALA A 54 -2.15 17.68 17.74
C ALA A 54 -0.68 17.20 17.88
N THR A 55 -0.41 16.18 18.71
CA THR A 55 0.97 15.83 19.14
C THR A 55 1.32 14.34 19.13
N SER A 56 0.42 13.40 18.80
CA SER A 56 0.81 11.98 18.74
C SER A 56 1.40 11.62 17.38
N ARG A 57 2.69 11.94 17.19
CA ARG A 57 3.49 11.47 16.06
C ARG A 57 4.23 10.20 16.46
N ALA A 58 3.60 9.03 16.34
CA ALA A 58 4.33 7.78 16.43
C ALA A 58 5.25 7.67 15.20
N THR A 59 6.53 8.01 15.37
CA THR A 59 7.57 7.79 14.36
C THR A 59 8.31 6.53 14.76
N THR A 60 7.82 5.37 14.34
CA THR A 60 8.55 4.12 14.51
C THR A 60 9.60 4.06 13.39
N LYS A 61 10.88 4.15 13.75
CA LYS A 61 11.96 3.65 12.89
C LYS A 61 12.06 2.15 13.16
N PRO A 62 11.91 1.26 12.16
CA PRO A 62 12.22 -0.14 12.39
C PRO A 62 13.71 -0.25 12.77
N GLN A 63 13.98 -0.67 14.01
CA GLN A 63 15.29 -1.18 14.43
C GLN A 63 15.47 -2.55 13.78
N GLY A 64 15.91 -2.53 12.53
CA GLY A 64 16.33 -3.71 11.80
C GLY A 64 17.49 -3.29 10.91
N THR A 65 18.55 -4.09 10.88
CA THR A 65 19.62 -3.99 9.89
C THR A 65 18.98 -3.76 8.52
N VAL A 66 19.17 -2.57 7.96
CA VAL A 66 18.67 -2.23 6.63
C VAL A 66 19.23 -3.29 5.69
N MET A 67 18.40 -4.25 5.28
CA MET A 67 18.77 -5.21 4.26
C MET A 67 19.00 -4.39 2.99
N LYS A 68 20.29 -4.13 2.73
CA LYS A 68 20.75 -3.26 1.64
C LYS A 68 20.15 -3.76 0.32
N GLY A 69 19.39 -2.90 -0.35
CA GLY A 69 18.83 -3.19 -1.66
C GLY A 69 17.67 -2.27 -2.04
N ALA A 70 17.46 -2.06 -3.35
CA ALA A 70 16.40 -1.21 -3.90
C ALA A 70 14.97 -1.68 -3.56
N ARG A 71 14.83 -2.88 -2.99
CA ARG A 71 13.55 -3.53 -2.65
C ARG A 71 13.34 -3.75 -1.15
N TYR A 72 14.08 -3.03 -0.30
CA TYR A 72 13.82 -2.94 1.15
C TYR A 72 13.82 -4.28 1.89
N GLY A 73 14.67 -5.23 1.48
CA GLY A 73 14.71 -6.58 2.04
C GLY A 73 13.55 -7.50 1.65
N ALA A 74 12.60 -7.03 0.82
CA ALA A 74 11.46 -7.84 0.38
C ALA A 74 11.90 -9.11 -0.34
N ASP A 75 12.95 -9.07 -1.16
CA ASP A 75 13.48 -10.26 -1.85
C ASP A 75 13.92 -11.34 -0.85
N HIS A 76 14.59 -10.93 0.25
CA HIS A 76 15.04 -11.86 1.28
C HIS A 76 13.84 -12.46 2.03
N LEU A 77 12.84 -11.63 2.36
CA LEU A 77 11.63 -12.10 3.03
C LEU A 77 10.81 -13.06 2.16
N ILE A 78 10.68 -12.77 0.86
CA ILE A 78 10.03 -13.66 -0.12
C ILE A 78 10.80 -14.98 -0.23
N ARG A 79 12.13 -14.94 -0.32
CA ARG A 79 12.95 -16.16 -0.36
C ARG A 79 12.73 -17.01 0.90
N CYS A 80 12.80 -16.39 2.07
CA CYS A 80 12.62 -17.10 3.34
C CYS A 80 11.23 -17.71 3.48
N SER A 81 10.17 -17.02 3.03
CA SER A 81 8.81 -17.55 3.12
C SER A 81 8.59 -18.74 2.18
N VAL A 82 9.13 -18.70 0.95
CA VAL A 82 9.11 -19.85 0.03
C VAL A 82 9.87 -21.03 0.61
N THR A 83 11.09 -20.83 1.09
CA THR A 83 11.88 -21.91 1.70
C THR A 83 11.19 -22.50 2.93
N ALA A 84 10.57 -21.69 3.78
CA ALA A 84 9.82 -22.18 4.93
C ALA A 84 8.61 -23.04 4.52
N TYR A 85 7.87 -22.61 3.49
CA TYR A 85 6.73 -23.37 2.97
C TYR A 85 7.15 -24.71 2.36
N LEU A 86 8.24 -24.74 1.58
CA LEU A 86 8.75 -25.98 0.95
C LEU A 86 9.32 -27.00 1.95
N HIS A 87 9.64 -26.58 3.18
CA HIS A 87 10.16 -27.44 4.24
C HIS A 87 9.13 -27.72 5.34
N ASP A 88 7.84 -27.50 5.07
CA ASP A 88 6.73 -27.69 6.03
C ASP A 88 6.89 -26.89 7.35
N ARG A 89 7.67 -25.80 7.31
CA ARG A 89 7.86 -24.87 8.43
C ARG A 89 6.87 -23.71 8.41
N ALA A 90 6.08 -23.60 7.36
CA ALA A 90 5.00 -22.62 7.23
C ALA A 90 3.78 -23.31 6.60
N GLU A 91 2.62 -23.17 7.23
CA GLU A 91 1.36 -23.78 6.78
C GLU A 91 0.87 -23.21 5.44
N ARG A 92 1.20 -21.94 5.16
CA ARG A 92 0.75 -21.21 3.97
C ARG A 92 1.83 -20.31 3.41
N LEU A 93 1.81 -20.16 2.09
CA LEU A 93 2.67 -19.23 1.39
C LEU A 93 2.17 -17.79 1.58
N GLN A 94 3.07 -16.85 1.88
CA GLN A 94 2.72 -15.44 2.10
C GLN A 94 2.14 -14.75 0.86
N VAL A 95 2.58 -15.14 -0.34
CA VAL A 95 2.05 -14.68 -1.62
C VAL A 95 1.69 -15.91 -2.44
N SER A 96 0.40 -16.17 -2.61
CA SER A 96 -0.11 -17.35 -3.30
C SER A 96 -0.25 -17.13 -4.82
N ILE A 97 -0.41 -18.22 -5.57
CA ILE A 97 -0.75 -18.17 -6.99
C ILE A 97 -2.07 -17.42 -7.22
N LEU A 98 -3.03 -17.54 -6.27
CA LEU A 98 -4.30 -16.82 -6.34
C LEU A 98 -4.10 -15.30 -6.30
N ASP A 99 -3.16 -14.82 -5.49
CA ASP A 99 -2.84 -13.39 -5.41
C ASP A 99 -2.23 -12.89 -6.74
N GLY A 100 -1.38 -13.73 -7.37
CA GLY A 100 -0.86 -13.47 -8.72
C GLY A 100 -1.96 -13.40 -9.78
N MET A 101 -2.92 -14.32 -9.74
CA MET A 101 -4.06 -14.33 -10.66
C MET A 101 -4.94 -13.09 -10.51
N LYS A 102 -5.26 -12.70 -9.26
CA LYS A 102 -6.00 -11.46 -8.97
C LYS A 102 -5.26 -10.22 -9.50
N SER A 103 -3.94 -10.17 -9.29
CA SER A 103 -3.11 -9.09 -9.83
C SER A 103 -3.11 -9.05 -11.37
N GLY A 104 -3.12 -10.21 -12.03
CA GLY A 104 -3.19 -10.30 -13.50
C GLY A 104 -4.52 -9.77 -14.05
N ILE A 105 -5.64 -10.15 -13.42
CA ILE A 105 -6.97 -9.62 -13.79
C ILE A 105 -7.00 -8.10 -13.62
N ALA A 106 -6.52 -7.58 -12.50
CA ALA A 106 -6.45 -6.14 -12.26
C ALA A 106 -5.59 -5.40 -13.29
N ALA A 107 -4.47 -6.00 -13.71
CA ALA A 107 -3.59 -5.41 -14.72
C ALA A 107 -4.26 -5.31 -16.11
N ILE A 108 -4.96 -6.36 -16.54
CA ILE A 108 -5.72 -6.37 -17.79
C ILE A 108 -6.82 -5.30 -17.77
N VAL A 109 -7.56 -5.23 -16.67
CA VAL A 109 -8.65 -4.26 -16.50
C VAL A 109 -8.10 -2.84 -16.46
N LEU A 110 -6.95 -2.61 -15.82
CA LEU A 110 -6.31 -1.30 -15.79
C LEU A 110 -5.94 -0.81 -17.20
N ASP A 111 -5.49 -1.70 -18.10
CA ASP A 111 -5.22 -1.35 -19.49
C ASP A 111 -6.51 -1.03 -20.27
N GLN A 112 -7.60 -1.77 -20.01
CA GLN A 112 -8.92 -1.47 -20.56
C GLN A 112 -9.45 -0.10 -20.08
N VAL A 113 -9.33 0.20 -18.78
CA VAL A 113 -9.72 1.48 -18.19
C VAL A 113 -8.89 2.62 -18.79
N ARG A 114 -7.58 2.40 -18.98
CA ARG A 114 -6.69 3.40 -19.61
C ARG A 114 -7.16 3.79 -21.00
N THR A 115 -7.67 2.83 -21.77
CA THR A 115 -8.09 3.05 -23.16
C THR A 115 -9.52 3.63 -23.24
N SER A 116 -10.42 3.15 -22.40
CA SER A 116 -11.85 3.52 -22.43
C SER A 116 -12.20 4.75 -21.59
N GLY A 117 -11.40 5.06 -20.56
CA GLY A 117 -11.72 6.07 -19.55
C GLY A 117 -12.92 5.72 -18.67
N GLN A 118 -13.42 4.47 -18.73
CA GLN A 118 -14.62 4.02 -18.02
C GLN A 118 -14.25 3.25 -16.75
N ILE A 119 -15.13 3.30 -15.74
CA ILE A 119 -15.01 2.47 -14.55
C ILE A 119 -15.44 1.03 -14.91
N VAL A 120 -14.63 0.05 -14.54
CA VAL A 120 -14.93 -1.37 -14.70
C VAL A 120 -15.16 -1.98 -13.32
N ASP A 121 -16.33 -2.59 -13.13
CA ASP A 121 -16.65 -3.34 -11.91
C ASP A 121 -16.07 -4.76 -11.99
N LEU A 122 -15.37 -5.17 -10.92
CA LEU A 122 -14.74 -6.49 -10.79
C LEU A 122 -15.41 -7.37 -9.74
N THR A 123 -16.50 -6.92 -9.12
CA THR A 123 -17.18 -7.62 -8.03
C THR A 123 -17.50 -9.07 -8.40
N ASP A 124 -18.20 -9.29 -9.52
CA ASP A 124 -18.59 -10.63 -9.97
C ASP A 124 -17.39 -11.50 -10.35
N THR A 125 -16.38 -10.91 -10.98
CA THR A 125 -15.16 -11.63 -11.41
C THR A 125 -14.37 -12.12 -10.21
N CYS A 126 -14.19 -11.25 -9.21
CA CYS A 126 -13.53 -11.61 -7.95
C CYS A 126 -14.34 -12.66 -7.17
N ALA A 127 -15.66 -12.52 -7.10
CA ALA A 127 -16.54 -13.49 -6.43
C ALA A 127 -16.46 -14.90 -7.08
N LYS A 128 -16.48 -14.98 -8.41
CA LYS A 128 -16.31 -16.24 -9.15
C LYS A 128 -14.96 -16.90 -8.87
N LEU A 129 -13.91 -16.10 -8.71
CA LEU A 129 -12.57 -16.60 -8.39
C LEU A 129 -12.48 -17.11 -6.95
N ASP A 130 -13.06 -16.38 -6.00
CA ASP A 130 -13.08 -16.76 -4.59
C ASP A 130 -13.92 -18.01 -4.34
N ALA A 131 -15.05 -18.17 -5.06
CA ALA A 131 -15.90 -19.36 -5.00
C ALA A 131 -15.19 -20.66 -5.41
N ARG A 132 -14.04 -20.59 -6.10
CA ARG A 132 -13.26 -21.77 -6.49
C ARG A 132 -12.47 -22.40 -5.33
N GLY A 133 -12.41 -21.76 -4.17
CA GLY A 133 -11.76 -22.33 -2.98
C GLY A 133 -10.26 -22.61 -3.15
N LEU A 134 -9.58 -21.84 -4.00
CA LEU A 134 -8.19 -22.11 -4.41
C LEU A 134 -7.13 -21.71 -3.35
N ARG A 135 -7.55 -21.10 -2.25
CA ARG A 135 -6.66 -20.86 -1.09
C ARG A 135 -6.65 -22.12 -0.22
N LYS A 136 -5.50 -22.78 -0.18
CA LYS A 136 -5.18 -23.82 0.81
C LYS A 136 -4.54 -23.16 2.03
#